data_AF-A0AAV2RV42-F1
#
_entry.id   AF-A0AAV2RV42-F1
#
_cell.length_a   1.000
_cell.length_b   1.000
_cell.length_c   1.000
_cell.angle_alpha   90.00
_cell.angle_beta   90.00
_cell.angle_gamma   90.00
#
_symmetry.space_group_name_H-M   'P 1'
#
loop_
_entity.id
_entity.type
_entity.pdbx_description
1 polymer ?
#
loop_
_entity_poly.entity_id
_entity_poly.type
_entity_poly.pdbx_seq_one_letter_code
_entity_poly.pdbx_strand_id
1 'polypeptide(L)'
;VTELEKVYFTGTRKLLEYQVLDITETAELYQNRSSQRVMIVLQNMYGYYISSTYVPTLLLVIISYLCFFFNIEDFTNRVMVCLTSMLVLAGLFAQVAAGLPRTSYLKLIDLWFIFCIITEFVMVSLLVLINSLKYMDQKNIRTVQ
;
A
#
# COMPACT_ATOMS: atom_id res chain seq x y z
N VAL A 1 32.38 -25.96 23.60
CA VAL A 1 32.46 -26.01 22.14
C VAL A 1 31.64 -27.22 21.71
N THR A 2 30.32 -27.06 21.65
CA THR A 2 29.40 -28.10 21.15
C THR A 2 29.26 -27.85 19.66
N GLU A 3 29.73 -28.80 18.86
CA GLU A 3 29.65 -28.74 17.41
C GLU A 3 28.19 -28.57 16.98
N LEU A 4 27.90 -27.47 16.30
CA LEU A 4 26.61 -27.23 15.68
C LEU A 4 26.50 -28.17 14.49
N GLU A 5 25.87 -29.33 14.68
CA GLU A 5 25.52 -30.23 13.59
C GLU A 5 24.60 -29.46 12.63
N LYS A 6 25.16 -29.06 11.47
CA LYS A 6 24.41 -28.34 10.43
C LYS A 6 23.37 -29.29 9.85
N VAL A 7 22.12 -29.13 10.28
CA VAL A 7 20.98 -29.82 9.68
C VAL A 7 20.82 -29.32 8.25
N TYR A 8 21.08 -30.19 7.28
CA TYR A 8 20.90 -29.88 5.87
C TYR A 8 19.41 -29.92 5.53
N PHE A 9 18.80 -28.74 5.38
CA PHE A 9 17.45 -28.60 4.84
C PHE A 9 17.39 -29.15 3.41
N THR A 10 16.68 -30.26 3.20
CA THR A 10 16.49 -30.96 1.92
C THR A 10 15.30 -30.45 1.10
N GLY A 11 14.70 -29.33 1.51
CA GLY A 11 13.56 -28.70 0.82
C GLY A 11 13.95 -27.48 -0.03
N THR A 12 13.05 -27.06 -0.91
CA THR A 12 13.20 -25.86 -1.74
C THR A 12 13.35 -24.62 -0.84
N ARG A 13 14.55 -24.04 -0.78
CA ARG A 13 14.87 -22.87 0.08
C ARG A 13 14.21 -21.55 -0.35
N LYS A 14 13.53 -21.55 -1.50
CA LYS A 14 12.70 -20.45 -2.01
C LYS A 14 11.23 -20.85 -1.89
N LEU A 15 10.55 -20.36 -0.87
CA LEU A 15 9.09 -20.35 -0.84
C LEU A 15 8.60 -19.07 -1.52
N LEU A 16 7.33 -19.07 -1.94
CA LEU A 16 6.70 -17.96 -2.69
C LEU A 16 6.79 -16.61 -1.96
N GLU A 17 6.83 -16.63 -0.62
CA GLU A 17 6.78 -15.42 0.23
C GLU A 17 7.97 -15.29 1.20
N TYR A 18 8.73 -16.37 1.42
CA TYR A 18 9.81 -16.44 2.41
C TYR A 18 11.02 -17.19 1.87
N GLN A 19 12.21 -16.64 2.11
CA GLN A 19 13.47 -17.35 1.94
C GLN A 19 13.97 -17.84 3.30
N VAL A 20 14.31 -19.13 3.40
CA VAL A 20 14.98 -19.66 4.59
C VAL A 20 16.45 -19.25 4.53
N LEU A 21 16.89 -18.43 5.48
CA LEU A 21 18.26 -17.90 5.53
C LEU A 21 19.21 -18.85 6.24
N ASP A 22 18.82 -19.34 7.43
CA ASP A 22 19.62 -20.28 8.20
C ASP A 22 18.75 -21.12 9.14
N ILE A 23 19.23 -22.32 9.45
CA ILE A 23 18.58 -23.24 10.39
C ILE A 23 19.62 -23.64 11.42
N THR A 24 19.41 -23.22 12.66
CA THR A 24 20.29 -23.56 13.79
C THR A 24 19.55 -24.52 14.71
N GLU A 25 20.06 -25.74 14.86
CA GLU A 25 19.60 -26.67 15.89
C GLU A 25 20.45 -26.52 17.14
N THR A 26 19.79 -26.31 18.29
CA THR A 26 20.41 -26.30 19.61
C THR A 26 19.80 -27.42 20.43
N ALA A 27 20.58 -28.43 20.79
CA ALA A 27 20.19 -29.41 21.79
C ALA A 27 20.44 -28.82 23.20
N GLU A 28 19.38 -28.61 23.97
CA GLU A 28 19.49 -28.15 25.36
C GLU A 28 18.87 -29.20 26.30
N LEU A 29 19.65 -29.66 27.28
CA LEU A 29 19.17 -30.49 28.37
C LEU A 29 18.50 -29.60 29.42
N TYR A 30 17.17 -29.46 29.34
CA TYR A 30 16.39 -28.73 30.36
C TYR A 30 15.71 -29.73 31.29
N GLN A 31 16.06 -29.66 32.58
CA GLN A 31 15.35 -30.37 33.67
C GLN A 31 15.20 -31.89 33.46
N ASN A 32 16.31 -32.58 33.12
CA ASN A 32 16.38 -34.04 32.93
C ASN A 32 15.46 -34.59 31.81
N ARG A 33 15.01 -33.74 30.89
CA ARG A 33 14.38 -34.14 29.63
C ARG A 33 15.25 -33.65 28.47
N SER A 34 15.51 -34.52 27.50
CA SER A 34 16.14 -34.14 26.24
C SER A 34 15.20 -33.22 25.48
N SER A 35 15.59 -31.95 25.27
CA SER A 35 14.86 -30.99 24.45
C SER A 35 15.74 -30.58 23.28
N GLN A 36 15.25 -30.77 22.06
CA GLN A 36 15.87 -30.24 20.84
C GLN A 36 15.08 -29.00 20.42
N ARG A 37 15.79 -27.89 20.22
CA ARG A 37 15.20 -26.64 19.72
C ARG A 37 15.78 -26.36 18.34
N VAL A 38 14.91 -26.27 17.35
CA VAL A 38 15.26 -25.87 15.99
C VAL A 38 14.84 -24.42 15.79
N MET A 39 15.79 -23.55 15.48
CA MET A 39 15.56 -22.14 15.14
C MET A 39 15.68 -21.98 13.62
N ILE A 40 14.61 -21.49 12.99
CA ILE A 40 14.58 -21.24 11.54
C ILE A 40 14.52 -19.73 11.34
N VAL A 41 15.54 -19.17 10.68
CA VAL A 41 15.57 -17.76 10.29
C VAL A 41 14.94 -17.61 8.91
N LEU A 42 13.80 -16.90 8.87
CA LEU A 42 13.04 -16.64 7.65
C LEU A 42 13.19 -15.17 7.26
N GLN A 43 13.57 -14.89 6.01
CA GLN A 43 13.55 -13.55 5.43
C GLN A 43 12.34 -13.42 4.50
N ASN A 44 11.54 -12.37 4.70
CA ASN A 44 10.41 -12.10 3.82
C ASN A 44 10.88 -11.62 2.44
N MET A 45 10.31 -12.17 1.37
CA MET A 45 10.43 -11.67 0.00
C MET A 45 9.17 -10.92 -0.41
N TYR A 46 8.91 -9.77 0.21
CA TYR A 46 7.70 -8.98 -0.07
C TYR A 46 7.82 -8.02 -1.27
N GLY A 47 9.04 -7.86 -1.82
CA GLY A 47 9.34 -6.79 -2.78
C GLY A 47 8.49 -6.82 -4.05
N TYR A 48 8.29 -7.99 -4.64
CA TYR A 48 7.54 -8.12 -5.90
C TYR A 48 6.03 -7.89 -5.72
N TYR A 49 5.43 -8.56 -4.72
CA TYR A 49 3.99 -8.41 -4.43
C TYR A 49 3.64 -6.97 -4.07
N ILE A 50 4.45 -6.35 -3.21
CA ILE A 50 4.25 -4.96 -2.81
C ILE A 50 4.45 -4.02 -4.01
N SER A 51 5.49 -4.20 -4.83
CA SER A 51 5.72 -3.36 -6.01
C SER A 51 4.55 -3.37 -7.00
N SER A 52 3.84 -4.51 -7.11
CA SER A 52 2.64 -4.63 -7.95
C SER A 52 1.47 -3.77 -7.45
N THR A 53 1.44 -3.34 -6.18
CA THR A 53 0.45 -2.39 -5.66
C THR A 53 0.92 -0.94 -5.76
N TYR A 54 2.23 -0.68 -5.67
CA TYR A 54 2.76 0.68 -5.85
C TYR A 54 2.50 1.22 -7.26
N VAL A 55 2.67 0.39 -8.30
CA VAL A 55 2.41 0.79 -9.70
C VAL A 55 0.98 1.29 -9.92
N PRO A 56 -0.10 0.56 -9.56
CA PRO A 56 -1.46 1.05 -9.74
C PRO A 56 -1.75 2.28 -8.88
N THR A 57 -1.26 2.38 -7.64
CA THR A 57 -1.48 3.59 -6.81
C THR A 57 -0.81 4.84 -7.42
N LEU A 58 0.38 4.70 -8.00
CA LEU A 58 1.04 5.80 -8.72
C LEU A 58 0.26 6.24 -9.96
N LEU A 59 -0.26 5.28 -10.73
CA LEU A 59 -1.09 5.58 -11.89
C LEU A 59 -2.37 6.33 -11.47
N LEU A 60 -3.00 5.96 -10.35
CA LEU A 60 -4.17 6.67 -9.82
C LEU A 60 -3.83 8.11 -9.43
N VAL A 61 -2.70 8.33 -8.75
CA VAL A 61 -2.23 9.69 -8.44
C VAL A 61 -2.03 10.50 -9.72
N ILE A 62 -1.39 9.93 -10.75
CA ILE A 62 -1.20 10.61 -12.04
C ILE A 62 -2.55 10.95 -12.69
N ILE A 63 -3.51 10.02 -12.71
CA ILE A 63 -4.86 10.25 -13.24
C ILE A 63 -5.54 11.40 -12.50
N SER A 64 -5.42 11.46 -11.17
CA SER A 64 -5.99 12.54 -10.36
C SER A 64 -5.42 13.91 -10.74
N TYR A 65 -4.12 14.00 -11.07
CA TYR A 65 -3.51 15.22 -11.61
C TYR A 65 -3.99 15.55 -13.02
N LEU A 66 -4.17 14.54 -13.89
CA LEU A 66 -4.61 14.74 -15.26
C LEU A 66 -6.06 15.27 -15.35
N CYS A 67 -6.92 14.96 -14.36
CA CYS A 67 -8.27 15.55 -14.25
C CYS A 67 -8.27 17.09 -14.16
N PHE A 68 -7.17 17.70 -13.70
CA PHE A 68 -7.00 19.15 -13.70
C PHE A 68 -6.61 19.68 -15.09
N PHE A 69 -5.85 18.92 -15.87
CA PHE A 69 -5.22 19.36 -17.13
C PHE A 69 -6.17 19.31 -18.34
N PHE A 70 -7.19 18.47 -18.33
CA PHE A 70 -8.18 18.40 -19.43
C PHE A 70 -9.11 19.63 -19.44
N ASN A 71 -9.87 19.86 -20.54
CA ASN A 71 -10.67 21.07 -20.78
C ASN A 71 -12.11 21.01 -20.21
N ILE A 72 -12.64 22.17 -19.78
CA ILE A 72 -13.63 22.39 -18.68
C ILE A 72 -15.11 22.14 -19.05
N GLU A 73 -15.39 21.36 -20.09
CA GLU A 73 -16.76 21.29 -20.63
C GLU A 73 -17.74 20.54 -19.70
N ASP A 74 -17.32 19.46 -19.03
CA ASP A 74 -18.17 18.71 -18.09
C ASP A 74 -17.54 18.54 -16.69
N PHE A 75 -18.00 19.34 -15.72
CA PHE A 75 -17.58 19.21 -14.32
C PHE A 75 -18.02 17.87 -13.68
N THR A 76 -19.25 17.43 -13.98
CA THR A 76 -19.84 16.19 -13.43
C THR A 76 -18.98 14.97 -13.73
N ASN A 77 -18.48 14.87 -14.96
CA ASN A 77 -17.65 13.75 -15.40
C ASN A 77 -16.30 13.73 -14.64
N ARG A 78 -15.68 14.90 -14.39
CA ARG A 78 -14.42 14.98 -13.63
C ARG A 78 -14.59 14.53 -12.19
N VAL A 79 -15.61 15.02 -11.51
CA VAL A 79 -15.86 14.65 -10.10
C VAL A 79 -16.15 13.16 -10.01
N MET A 80 -16.92 12.60 -10.95
CA MET A 80 -17.17 11.16 -11.00
C MET A 80 -15.88 10.34 -11.14
N VAL A 81 -14.96 10.75 -12.04
CA VAL A 81 -13.67 10.07 -12.22
C VAL A 81 -12.80 10.18 -10.97
N CYS A 82 -12.71 11.36 -10.34
CA CYS A 82 -11.94 11.53 -9.11
C CYS A 82 -12.50 10.71 -7.94
N LEU A 83 -13.83 10.66 -7.78
CA LEU A 83 -14.48 9.84 -6.75
C LEU A 83 -14.28 8.34 -7.00
N THR A 84 -14.33 7.92 -8.28
CA THR A 84 -14.08 6.52 -8.66
C THR A 84 -12.62 6.14 -8.36
N SER A 85 -11.67 7.00 -8.70
CA SER A 85 -10.25 6.82 -8.36
C SER A 85 -10.06 6.66 -6.86
N MET A 86 -10.71 7.50 -6.06
CA MET A 86 -10.64 7.45 -4.59
C MET A 86 -11.20 6.13 -4.03
N LEU A 87 -12.29 5.65 -4.62
CA LEU A 87 -12.86 4.35 -4.26
C LEU A 87 -11.90 3.20 -4.60
N VAL A 88 -11.26 3.24 -5.77
CA VAL A 88 -10.27 2.23 -6.18
C VAL A 88 -9.05 2.26 -5.24
N LEU A 89 -8.54 3.43 -4.89
CA LEU A 89 -7.43 3.58 -3.94
C LEU A 89 -7.78 2.99 -2.56
N ALA A 90 -8.99 3.26 -2.06
CA ALA A 90 -9.49 2.68 -0.81
C ALA A 90 -9.61 1.14 -0.89
N GLY A 91 -10.07 0.61 -2.02
CA GLY A 91 -10.14 -0.83 -2.27
C GLY A 91 -8.76 -1.49 -2.28
N LEU A 92 -7.78 -0.87 -2.94
CA LEU A 92 -6.39 -1.33 -2.94
C LEU A 92 -5.78 -1.32 -1.54
N PHE A 93 -6.05 -0.27 -0.75
CA PHE A 93 -5.62 -0.22 0.64
C PHE A 93 -6.20 -1.39 1.46
N ALA A 94 -7.49 -1.68 1.31
CA ALA A 94 -8.13 -2.81 2.00
C ALA A 94 -7.55 -4.17 1.57
N GLN A 95 -7.26 -4.35 0.27
CA GLN A 95 -6.64 -5.56 -0.25
C GLN A 95 -5.24 -5.79 0.33
N VAL A 96 -4.42 -4.73 0.39
CA VAL A 96 -3.07 -4.80 0.98
C VAL A 96 -3.14 -5.05 2.48
N ALA A 97 -4.06 -4.38 3.18
CA ALA A 97 -4.28 -4.57 4.61
C ALA A 97 -4.75 -5.99 4.94
N ALA A 98 -5.53 -6.64 4.07
CA ALA A 98 -5.97 -8.02 4.24
C ALA A 98 -4.85 -9.05 4.00
N GLY A 99 -3.92 -8.76 3.08
CA GLY A 99 -2.77 -9.62 2.79
C GLY A 99 -1.64 -9.51 3.83
N LEU A 100 -1.67 -8.51 4.70
CA LEU A 100 -0.65 -8.29 5.72
C LEU A 100 -1.16 -8.71 7.10
N PRO A 101 -0.38 -9.45 7.90
CA PRO A 101 -0.75 -9.68 9.30
C PRO A 101 -0.87 -8.34 10.01
N ARG A 102 -2.00 -8.16 10.73
CA ARG A 102 -2.35 -6.94 11.45
C ARG A 102 -1.33 -6.69 12.56
N THR A 103 -0.34 -5.86 12.25
CA THR A 103 0.70 -5.42 13.18
C THR A 103 0.30 -4.09 13.80
N SER A 104 0.61 -3.89 15.08
CA SER A 104 0.31 -2.62 15.78
C SER A 104 1.23 -1.45 15.39
N TYR A 105 2.15 -1.65 14.45
CA TYR A 105 3.12 -0.64 14.02
C TYR A 105 2.74 -0.11 12.64
N LEU A 106 2.94 1.20 12.46
CA LEU A 106 2.85 1.85 11.16
C LEU A 106 3.90 1.25 10.23
N LYS A 107 3.45 0.56 9.17
CA LYS A 107 4.34 0.07 8.12
C LYS A 107 4.59 1.18 7.10
N LEU A 108 5.71 1.08 6.39
CA LEU A 108 6.05 2.01 5.30
C LEU A 108 4.93 2.10 4.24
N ILE A 109 4.24 0.99 3.98
CA ILE A 109 3.12 0.92 3.05
C ILE A 109 1.91 1.74 3.53
N ASP A 110 1.64 1.77 4.84
CA ASP A 110 0.53 2.54 5.39
C ASP A 110 0.79 4.04 5.19
N LEU A 111 2.03 4.49 5.40
CA LEU A 111 2.43 5.88 5.15
C LEU A 111 2.25 6.28 3.68
N TRP A 112 2.58 5.37 2.75
CA TRP A 112 2.37 5.59 1.33
C TRP A 112 0.89 5.75 0.97
N PHE A 113 0.03 4.87 1.48
CA PHE A 113 -1.41 4.96 1.25
C PHE A 113 -2.01 6.21 1.87
N ILE A 114 -1.61 6.59 3.09
CA ILE A 114 -2.03 7.85 3.72
C ILE A 114 -1.64 9.05 2.85
N PHE A 115 -0.42 9.07 2.32
CA PHE A 115 0.04 10.12 1.41
C PHE A 115 -0.81 10.20 0.12
N CYS A 116 -1.11 9.05 -0.49
CA CYS A 116 -1.97 8.99 -1.68
C CYS A 116 -3.38 9.50 -1.39
N ILE A 117 -3.99 9.08 -0.26
CA ILE A 117 -5.34 9.49 0.15
C ILE A 117 -5.41 11.00 0.40
N ILE A 118 -4.42 11.57 1.10
CA ILE A 118 -4.37 13.02 1.34
C ILE A 118 -4.24 13.77 0.02
N THR A 119 -3.36 13.31 -0.87
CA THR A 119 -3.16 13.95 -2.18
C THR A 119 -4.44 13.93 -3.01
N GLU A 120 -5.14 12.80 -3.05
CA GLU A 120 -6.40 12.66 -3.79
C GLU A 120 -7.52 13.52 -3.21
N PHE A 121 -7.60 13.62 -1.88
CA PHE A 121 -8.54 14.52 -1.21
C PHE A 121 -8.28 15.99 -1.55
N VAL A 122 -7.01 16.41 -1.61
CA VAL A 122 -6.63 17.77 -2.03
C VAL A 122 -7.04 18.01 -3.49
N MET A 123 -6.85 17.04 -4.39
CA MET A 123 -7.26 17.16 -5.79
C MET A 123 -8.77 17.33 -5.96
N VAL A 124 -9.57 16.51 -5.26
CA VAL A 124 -11.04 16.64 -5.27
C VAL A 124 -11.47 17.99 -4.72
N SER A 125 -10.85 18.45 -3.63
CA SER A 125 -11.15 19.75 -3.02
C SER A 125 -10.84 20.91 -3.96
N LEU A 126 -9.69 20.88 -4.64
CA LEU A 126 -9.32 21.88 -5.65
C LEU A 126 -10.31 21.91 -6.81
N LEU A 127 -10.73 20.74 -7.30
CA LEU A 127 -11.71 20.63 -8.39
C LEU A 127 -13.06 21.29 -7.99
N VAL A 128 -13.54 21.03 -6.78
CA VAL A 128 -14.77 21.66 -6.25
C VAL A 128 -14.60 23.18 -6.10
N LEU A 129 -13.46 23.64 -5.60
CA LEU A 129 -13.16 25.07 -5.45
C LEU A 129 -13.19 25.81 -6.79
N ILE A 130 -12.58 25.25 -7.83
CA ILE A 130 -12.58 25.83 -9.19
C ILE A 130 -14.00 25.98 -9.73
N ASN A 131 -14.83 24.96 -9.52
CA ASN A 131 -16.24 25.02 -9.94
C ASN A 131 -17.03 26.07 -9.14
N SER A 132 -16.78 26.20 -7.84
CA SER A 132 -17.37 27.24 -7.01
C SER A 132 -17.00 28.65 -7.50
N LEU A 133 -15.72 28.88 -7.84
CA LEU A 133 -15.26 30.15 -8.40
C LEU A 133 -15.93 30.46 -9.75
N LYS A 134 -16.04 29.46 -10.64
CA LYS A 134 -16.75 29.61 -11.92
C LYS A 134 -18.24 29.95 -11.73
N TYR A 135 -18.88 29.32 -10.74
CA TYR A 135 -20.28 29.61 -10.41
C TYR A 135 -20.46 31.05 -9.89
N MET A 136 -19.54 31.54 -9.05
CA MET A 136 -19.58 32.90 -8.53
C MET A 136 -19.37 33.95 -9.62
N ASP A 137 -18.45 33.71 -10.55
CA ASP A 137 -18.22 34.61 -11.69
C ASP A 137 -19.45 34.72 -12.60
N GLN A 138 -20.07 33.57 -12.95
CA GLN A 138 -21.32 33.58 -13.73
C GLN A 138 -22.47 34.27 -13.01
N LYS A 139 -22.59 34.10 -11.70
CA LYS A 139 -23.61 34.79 -10.90
C LYS A 139 -23.38 36.30 -10.93
N ASN A 140 -22.14 36.76 -10.79
CA ASN A 140 -21.79 38.18 -10.80
C ASN A 140 -22.16 38.83 -12.14
N ILE A 141 -21.88 38.18 -13.27
CA ILE A 141 -22.23 38.68 -14.61
C ILE A 141 -23.75 38.84 -14.77
N ARG A 142 -24.55 37.89 -14.27
CA ARG A 142 -26.02 37.95 -14.36
C ARG A 142 -26.67 39.03 -13.49
N THR A 143 -26.01 39.49 -12.43
CA THR A 143 -26.52 40.57 -11.57
C THR A 143 -26.24 41.98 -12.11
N VAL A 144 -25.42 42.11 -13.15
CA VAL A 144 -25.00 43.41 -13.72
C VAL A 144 -25.73 43.72 -15.04
N GLN A 145 -26.48 42.77 -15.59
CA GLN A 145 -27.42 42.97 -16.71
C GLN A 145 -28.85 43.15 -16.19
#